data_AF-A0A920W036-F1
#
_entry.id   AF-A0A920W036-F1
#
_cell.length_a   1.000
_cell.length_b   1.000
_cell.length_c   1.000
_cell.angle_alpha   90.00
_cell.angle_beta   90.00
_cell.angle_gamma   90.00
#
_symmetry.space_group_name_H-M   'P 1'
#
loop_
_entity.id
_entity.type
_entity.pdbx_description
1 polymer ?
#
loop_
_entity_poly.entity_id
_entity_poly.type
_entity_poly.pdbx_seq_one_letter_code
_entity_poly.pdbx_strand_id
1 'polypeptide(L)' 'MVVGPCSIHDTEAAMDYAHRLKELAEKVKKTLYFVMRVYFENRERP' A
#
# COMPACT_ATOMS: atom_id res chain seq x y z
N MET A 1 -9.36 3.24 -5.08
CA MET A 1 -8.02 3.83 -5.33
C MET A 1 -6.98 2.79 -4.96
N VAL A 2 -6.03 2.54 -5.85
CA VAL A 2 -4.93 1.59 -5.60
C VAL A 2 -3.70 2.39 -5.20
N VAL A 3 -3.13 2.12 -4.02
CA VAL A 3 -1.97 2.85 -3.49
C VAL A 3 -1.02 1.91 -2.76
N GLY A 4 0.24 2.32 -2.63
CA GLY A 4 1.22 1.58 -1.85
C GLY A 4 2.65 1.84 -2.32
N PRO A 5 3.63 1.17 -1.71
CA PRO A 5 5.03 1.25 -2.11
C PRO A 5 5.22 0.87 -3.58
N CYS A 6 6.34 1.31 -4.19
CA CYS A 6 6.68 0.94 -5.56
C CYS A 6 7.03 -0.55 -5.65
N SER A 7 7.86 -1.02 -4.73
CA SER A 7 8.19 -2.42 -4.48
C SER A 7 8.33 -2.65 -2.97
N ILE A 8 8.16 -3.89 -2.53
CA ILE A 8 8.34 -4.32 -1.13
C ILE A 8 9.65 -5.10 -1.04
N HIS A 9 10.63 -4.53 -0.34
CA HIS A 9 11.89 -5.20 0.00
C HIS A 9 12.02 -5.50 1.50
N ASP A 10 11.16 -4.90 2.31
CA ASP A 10 11.12 -5.05 3.76
C ASP A 10 9.66 -5.29 4.18
N THR A 11 9.42 -6.44 4.80
CA THR A 11 8.09 -6.86 5.24
C THR A 11 7.61 -6.09 6.47
N GLU A 12 8.50 -5.67 7.36
CA GLU A 12 8.12 -4.93 8.56
C GLU A 12 7.63 -3.52 8.17
N ALA A 13 8.40 -2.84 7.33
CA ALA A 13 8.00 -1.54 6.77
C ALA A 13 6.69 -1.62 5.97
N ALA A 14 6.45 -2.74 5.26
CA ALA A 14 5.21 -2.97 4.53
C ALA A 14 3.99 -3.09 5.47
N MET A 15 4.15 -3.82 6.58
CA MET A 15 3.10 -3.99 7.59
C MET A 15 2.78 -2.66 8.30
N ASP A 16 3.80 -1.87 8.62
CA ASP A 16 3.60 -0.54 9.20
C ASP A 16 2.82 0.39 8.25
N TYR A 17 3.15 0.36 6.96
CA TYR A 17 2.38 1.09 5.96
C TYR A 17 0.93 0.60 5.89
N ALA A 18 0.70 -0.72 5.92
CA ALA A 18 -0.63 -1.31 5.87
C ALA A 18 -1.50 -0.86 7.05
N HIS A 19 -0.93 -0.81 8.26
CA HIS A 19 -1.64 -0.32 9.45
C HIS A 19 -2.05 1.14 9.31
N ARG A 20 -1.13 2.01 8.88
CA ARG A 20 -1.41 3.43 8.65
C ARG A 20 -2.45 3.65 7.55
N LEU A 21 -2.38 2.86 6.47
CA LEU A 21 -3.34 2.93 5.37
C LEU A 21 -4.74 2.47 5.82
N LYS A 22 -4.83 1.44 6.66
CA LYS A 22 -6.10 0.97 7.23
C LYS A 22 -6.77 2.05 8.09
N GLU A 23 -6.01 2.73 8.94
CA GLU A 23 -6.54 3.84 9.73
C GLU A 23 -7.08 4.98 8.86
N LEU A 24 -6.35 5.33 7.79
CA LEU A 24 -6.80 6.33 6.83
C LEU A 24 -8.05 5.86 6.09
N ALA A 25 -8.09 4.60 5.66
CA ALA A 25 -9.22 4.02 4.96
C ALA A 25 -10.49 4.09 5.78
N GLU A 26 -10.43 3.81 7.08
CA GLU A 26 -11.57 3.93 7.98
C GLU A 26 -12.10 5.37 8.08
N LYS A 27 -11.21 6.37 8.06
CA LYS A 27 -11.59 7.79 8.13
C LYS A 27 -12.32 8.27 6.88
N VAL A 28 -12.04 7.69 5.71
CA VAL A 28 -12.61 8.14 4.42
C VAL A 28 -13.50 7.10 3.72
N LYS A 29 -13.85 6.01 4.40
CA LYS A 29 -14.59 4.86 3.82
C LYS A 29 -15.94 5.20 3.16
N LYS A 30 -16.52 6.37 3.47
CA LYS A 30 -17.79 6.81 2.87
C LYS A 30 -17.63 7.34 1.44
N THR A 31 -16.42 7.76 1.07
CA THR A 31 -16.15 8.40 -0.22
C THR A 31 -15.08 7.67 -1.03
N LEU A 32 -14.17 6.96 -0.37
CA LEU A 32 -13.05 6.28 -1.01
C LEU A 32 -12.87 4.87 -0.46
N TYR A 33 -12.61 3.94 -1.37
CA TYR A 33 -12.19 2.58 -1.05
C TYR A 33 -10.72 2.39 -1.47
N PHE A 34 -9.86 2.01 -0.53
CA PHE A 34 -8.45 1.78 -0.78
C PHE A 34 -8.14 0.30 -0.99
N VAL A 35 -7.24 0.02 -1.94
CA VAL A 35 -6.60 -1.27 -2.12
C VAL A 35 -5.10 -1.05 -2.04
N MET A 36 -4.42 -1.76 -1.13
CA MET A 36 -2.98 -1.70 -1.01
C MET A 36 -2.34 -2.53 -2.14
N ARG A 37 -1.45 -1.92 -2.93
CA ARG A 37 -0.62 -2.65 -3.90
C ARG A 37 0.60 -3.24 -3.22
N VAL A 38 0.95 -4.46 -3.62
CA VAL A 38 2.13 -5.20 -3.16
C VAL A 38 2.83 -5.76 -4.39
N TYR A 39 4.05 -5.31 -4.64
CA TYR A 39 4.92 -5.83 -5.69
C TYR A 39 6.23 -6.29 -5.07
N PHE A 40 6.60 -7.56 -5.28
CA PHE A 40 7.82 -8.15 -4.70
C PHE A 40 9.08 -7.76 -5.46
N GLU A 41 8.95 -7.29 -6.69
CA GLU A 41 10.06 -7.00 -7.58
C GLU A 41 9.71 -5.82 -8.48
N ASN A 42 10.60 -4.85 -8.59
CA ASN A 42 10.50 -3.81 -9.60
C ASN A 42 11.33 -4.24 -10.80
N ARG A 43 10.68 -4.52 -11.93
CA ARG A 43 11.40 -4.66 -13.19
C ARG A 43 11.56 -3.29 -13.81
N GLU A 44 12.77 -2.75 -13.72
CA GLU A 44 13.19 -1.70 -14.65
C GLU A 44 13.07 -2.27 -16.06
N ARG A 45 12.23 -1.67 -16.90
CA ARG A 45 12.27 -1.98 -18.34
C ARG A 45 13.64 -1.52 -18.85
N PRO A 46 14.32 -2.31 -19.70
CA PRO A 46 15.51 -1.84 -20.39
C PRO A 46 15.21 -0.61 -21.26
#